data_AF-A0A3S1DJ79-F1
#
_entry.id   AF-A0A3S1DJ79-F1
#
_cell.length_a   1.000
_cell.length_b   1.000
_cell.length_c   1.000
_cell.angle_alpha   90.00
_cell.angle_beta   90.00
_cell.angle_gamma   90.00
#
_symmetry.space_group_name_H-M   'P 1'
#
loop_
_entity.id
_entity.type
_entity.pdbx_description
1 polymer ?
#
loop_
_entity_poly.entity_id
_entity_poly.type
_entity_poly.pdbx_seq_one_letter_code
_entity_poly.pdbx_strand_id
1 'polypeptide(L)'
;MSDFCDSGVPVIDYGHVSQGVQVLDRDPEFKMLVSAVWDYRLPFQKTMGHAAALLGLMLTLEPISNTAIAAVMIQWFVKAGMSKDAPDQALRTITRLVTFVASIRSLEGRAGKRLWGVYLLIVEWHHGHLDDTKIELAIQALGGECVRLEHVTLGLGTDVFSALIKCLPNGSVEARIFAHAYSRGLAQQDSGGTRV
;
A
#
# COMPACT_ATOMS: atom_id res chain seq x y z
N MET A 1 16.02 -25.70 40.35
CA MET A 1 15.29 -26.66 39.49
C MET A 1 14.06 -25.91 38.99
N SER A 2 14.00 -25.39 37.78
CA SER A 2 14.86 -25.59 36.62
C SER A 2 14.66 -24.40 35.68
N ASP A 3 15.77 -23.86 35.20
CA ASP A 3 15.85 -22.94 34.08
C ASP A 3 15.14 -23.51 32.84
N PHE A 4 14.36 -22.68 32.15
CA PHE A 4 14.07 -22.87 30.73
C PHE A 4 14.04 -21.50 30.04
N CYS A 5 15.22 -21.15 29.53
CA CYS A 5 15.50 -20.32 28.36
C CYS A 5 14.52 -19.19 28.04
N ASP A 6 14.74 -18.05 28.68
CA ASP A 6 14.51 -16.74 28.06
C ASP A 6 15.50 -16.61 26.88
N SER A 7 15.13 -17.18 25.73
CA SER A 7 15.83 -16.93 24.47
C SER A 7 15.52 -15.49 24.09
N GLY A 8 16.36 -14.58 24.57
CA GLY A 8 16.38 -13.17 24.24
C GLY A 8 16.58 -12.98 22.74
N VAL A 9 15.52 -13.19 21.97
CA VAL A 9 15.36 -12.55 20.68
C VAL A 9 15.08 -11.09 21.02
N PRO A 10 16.01 -10.16 20.74
CA PRO A 10 15.69 -8.76 20.92
C PRO A 10 14.45 -8.48 20.09
N VAL A 11 13.38 -8.01 20.74
CA VAL A 11 12.30 -7.34 20.04
C VAL A 11 12.94 -6.06 19.52
N ILE A 12 13.54 -6.14 18.33
CA ILE A 12 14.13 -4.99 17.67
C ILE A 12 12.95 -4.08 17.36
N ASP A 13 12.83 -3.01 18.14
CA ASP A 13 11.95 -1.91 17.84
C ASP A 13 12.49 -1.21 16.58
N TYR A 14 12.00 -1.64 15.42
CA TYR A 14 12.31 -1.02 14.13
C TYR A 14 11.57 0.31 14.04
N GLY A 15 11.96 1.30 14.84
CA GLY A 15 11.28 2.60 14.91
C GLY A 15 11.23 3.35 13.57
N HIS A 16 12.03 2.93 12.57
CA HIS A 16 12.06 3.54 11.24
C HIS A 16 12.01 2.50 10.12
N VAL A 17 11.14 2.70 9.12
CA VAL A 17 10.97 1.82 7.95
C VAL A 17 12.29 1.57 7.23
N SER A 18 13.12 2.60 7.09
CA SER A 18 14.45 2.51 6.47
C SER A 18 15.37 1.51 7.16
N GLN A 19 15.28 1.37 8.48
CA GLN A 19 16.06 0.36 9.21
C GLN A 19 15.56 -1.05 8.90
N GLY A 20 14.24 -1.24 8.82
CA GLY A 20 13.65 -2.51 8.38
C GLY A 20 14.11 -2.89 6.97
N VAL A 21 14.13 -1.92 6.04
CA VAL A 21 14.65 -2.12 4.67
C VAL A 21 16.12 -2.55 4.71
N GLN A 22 16.97 -1.86 5.48
CA GLN A 22 18.39 -2.21 5.61
C GLN A 22 18.63 -3.60 6.20
N VAL A 23 17.79 -4.03 7.15
CA VAL A 23 17.88 -5.38 7.74
C VAL A 23 17.55 -6.42 6.70
N LEU A 24 16.47 -6.23 5.94
CA LEU A 24 16.09 -7.12 4.83
C LEU A 24 17.13 -7.14 3.71
N ASP A 25 17.76 -6.00 3.39
CA ASP A 25 18.81 -5.91 2.36
C ASP A 25 20.09 -6.67 2.72
N ARG A 26 20.35 -6.83 4.02
CA ARG A 26 21.51 -7.54 4.57
C ARG A 26 21.26 -9.05 4.72
N ASP A 27 20.03 -9.51 4.56
CA ASP A 27 19.67 -10.93 4.57
C ASP A 27 19.82 -11.53 3.16
N PRO A 28 20.82 -12.41 2.93
CA PRO A 28 21.07 -12.98 1.61
C PRO A 28 19.93 -13.89 1.12
N GLU A 29 19.29 -14.63 2.02
CA GLU A 29 18.22 -15.58 1.66
C GLU A 29 16.96 -14.82 1.25
N PHE A 30 16.60 -13.80 2.03
CA PHE A 30 15.48 -12.92 1.71
C PHE A 30 15.71 -12.18 0.38
N LYS A 31 16.92 -11.64 0.17
CA LYS A 31 17.26 -10.92 -1.07
C LYS A 31 17.18 -11.82 -2.30
N MET A 32 17.62 -13.08 -2.17
CA MET A 32 17.49 -14.10 -3.21
C MET A 32 16.02 -14.38 -3.51
N LEU A 33 15.20 -14.60 -2.47
CA LEU A 33 13.76 -14.84 -2.61
C LEU A 33 13.05 -13.69 -3.31
N VAL A 34 13.27 -12.44 -2.85
CA VAL A 34 12.71 -11.23 -3.47
C VAL A 34 13.09 -11.12 -4.94
N SER A 35 14.35 -11.39 -5.28
CA SER A 35 14.82 -11.28 -6.66
C SER A 35 14.23 -12.35 -7.58
N ALA A 36 13.92 -13.54 -7.04
CA ALA A 36 13.25 -14.60 -7.79
C ALA A 36 11.75 -14.36 -7.96
N VAL A 37 11.07 -13.89 -6.91
CA VAL A 37 9.61 -13.72 -6.87
C VAL A 37 9.17 -12.42 -7.55
N TRP A 38 9.93 -11.35 -7.35
CA TRP A 38 9.66 -10.01 -7.92
C TRP A 38 10.74 -9.63 -8.92
N ASP A 39 11.04 -10.53 -9.86
CA ASP A 39 11.88 -10.21 -11.01
C ASP A 39 11.19 -9.11 -11.86
N TYR A 40 11.89 -7.99 -12.04
CA TYR A 40 11.42 -6.82 -12.78
C TYR A 40 11.20 -7.10 -14.28
N ARG A 41 11.69 -8.24 -14.78
CA ARG A 41 11.48 -8.72 -16.15
C ARG A 41 10.12 -9.39 -16.34
N LEU A 42 9.44 -9.78 -15.25
CA LEU A 42 8.09 -10.31 -15.30
C LEU A 42 7.06 -9.18 -15.50
N PRO A 43 5.88 -9.47 -16.04
CA PRO A 43 4.82 -8.48 -16.19
C PRO A 43 4.48 -7.82 -14.86
N PHE A 44 4.44 -6.48 -14.83
CA PHE A 44 4.17 -5.69 -13.62
C PHE A 44 2.90 -6.15 -12.89
N GLN A 45 1.82 -6.42 -13.62
CA GLN A 45 0.56 -6.86 -13.03
C GLN A 45 0.68 -8.20 -12.28
N LYS A 46 1.54 -9.11 -12.75
CA LYS A 46 1.79 -10.40 -12.09
C LYS A 46 2.52 -10.21 -10.77
N THR A 47 3.57 -9.40 -10.74
CA THR A 47 4.33 -9.14 -9.51
C THR A 47 3.52 -8.32 -8.51
N MET A 48 2.74 -7.34 -8.99
CA MET A 48 1.79 -6.57 -8.19
C MET A 48 0.71 -7.46 -7.57
N GLY A 49 0.13 -8.40 -8.32
CA GLY A 49 -0.86 -9.34 -7.79
C GLY A 49 -0.28 -10.19 -6.66
N HIS A 50 0.95 -10.68 -6.81
CA HIS A 50 1.64 -11.40 -5.74
C HIS A 50 1.91 -10.52 -4.51
N ALA A 51 2.42 -9.29 -4.72
CA ALA A 51 2.69 -8.34 -3.65
C ALA A 51 1.40 -7.96 -2.89
N ALA A 52 0.29 -7.74 -3.59
CA ALA A 52 -1.00 -7.46 -2.99
C ALA A 52 -1.52 -8.65 -2.16
N ALA A 53 -1.40 -9.87 -2.68
CA ALA A 53 -1.79 -11.07 -1.95
C ALA A 53 -0.97 -11.24 -0.65
N LEU A 54 0.35 -11.02 -0.72
CA LEU A 54 1.25 -11.07 0.43
C LEU A 54 0.94 -9.96 1.44
N LEU A 55 0.73 -8.72 0.99
CA LEU A 55 0.34 -7.60 1.84
C LEU A 55 -0.97 -7.91 2.58
N GLY A 56 -1.99 -8.36 1.85
CA GLY A 56 -3.27 -8.76 2.42
C GLY A 56 -3.13 -9.82 3.51
N LEU A 57 -2.24 -10.80 3.32
CA LEU A 57 -1.93 -11.82 4.33
C LEU A 57 -1.21 -11.22 5.55
N MET A 58 -0.17 -10.42 5.35
CA MET A 58 0.60 -9.85 6.47
C MET A 58 -0.26 -8.93 7.35
N LEU A 59 -1.24 -8.23 6.78
CA LEU A 59 -2.14 -7.35 7.52
C LEU A 59 -2.99 -8.08 8.57
N THR A 60 -3.26 -9.38 8.38
CA THR A 60 -4.02 -10.21 9.33
C THR A 60 -3.13 -10.91 10.36
N LEU A 61 -1.82 -10.91 10.17
CA LEU A 61 -0.86 -11.50 11.11
C LEU A 61 -0.51 -10.50 12.21
N GLU A 62 -0.98 -10.76 13.43
CA GLU A 62 -0.70 -9.94 14.62
C GLU A 62 0.77 -9.75 14.98
N PRO A 63 1.68 -10.75 14.85
CA PRO A 63 3.06 -10.58 15.32
C PRO A 63 3.91 -9.68 14.42
N ILE A 64 3.44 -9.33 13.22
CA ILE A 64 4.21 -8.51 12.28
C ILE A 64 3.85 -7.04 12.51
N SER A 65 4.82 -6.14 12.70
CA SER A 65 4.55 -4.70 12.84
C SER A 65 4.24 -4.04 11.49
N ASN A 66 3.54 -2.90 11.48
CA ASN A 66 3.30 -2.15 10.24
C ASN A 66 4.60 -1.70 9.57
N THR A 67 5.63 -1.37 10.37
CA THR A 67 6.96 -1.01 9.86
C THR A 67 7.62 -2.17 9.13
N ALA A 68 7.55 -3.39 9.66
CA ALA A 68 8.07 -4.58 9.00
C ALA A 68 7.32 -4.87 7.69
N ILE A 69 5.98 -4.74 7.69
CA ILE A 69 5.17 -4.88 6.47
C ILE A 69 5.59 -3.85 5.42
N ALA A 70 5.70 -2.57 5.80
CA ALA A 70 6.12 -1.51 4.90
C ALA A 70 7.52 -1.77 4.32
N ALA A 71 8.47 -2.20 5.15
CA ALA A 71 9.82 -2.56 4.70
C ALA A 71 9.81 -3.68 3.64
N VAL A 72 9.01 -4.74 3.84
CA VAL A 72 8.84 -5.81 2.84
C VAL A 72 8.19 -5.29 1.55
N MET A 73 7.18 -4.42 1.65
CA MET A 73 6.53 -3.85 0.46
C MET A 73 7.42 -2.86 -0.29
N ILE A 74 8.35 -2.19 0.39
CA ILE A 74 9.37 -1.35 -0.25
C ILE A 74 10.30 -2.19 -1.12
N GLN A 75 10.62 -3.42 -0.72
CA GLN A 75 11.43 -4.34 -1.53
C GLN A 75 10.76 -4.67 -2.86
N TRP A 76 9.44 -4.92 -2.85
CA TRP A 76 8.66 -5.02 -4.09
C TRP A 76 8.65 -3.71 -4.86
N PHE A 77 8.39 -2.58 -4.19
CA PHE A 77 8.27 -1.27 -4.82
C PHE A 77 9.54 -0.85 -5.57
N VAL A 78 10.73 -1.10 -5.00
CA VAL A 78 12.02 -0.85 -5.65
C VAL A 78 12.17 -1.69 -6.92
N LYS A 79 11.81 -2.97 -6.89
CA LYS A 79 11.82 -3.84 -8.08
C LYS A 79 10.79 -3.40 -9.11
N ALA A 80 9.61 -3.02 -8.65
CA ALA A 80 8.52 -2.52 -9.48
C ALA A 80 8.94 -1.26 -10.25
N GLY A 81 9.68 -0.34 -9.61
CA GLY A 81 10.23 0.86 -10.25
C GLY A 81 11.28 0.58 -11.35
N MET A 82 11.80 -0.64 -11.44
CA MET A 82 12.69 -1.07 -12.53
C MET A 82 11.94 -1.71 -13.70
N SER A 83 10.63 -1.97 -13.54
CA SER A 83 9.82 -2.55 -14.60
C SER A 83 9.44 -1.49 -15.63
N LYS A 84 9.55 -1.87 -16.90
CA LYS A 84 9.15 -1.04 -18.06
C LYS A 84 7.64 -0.82 -18.16
N ASP A 85 6.84 -1.65 -17.48
CA ASP A 85 5.38 -1.58 -17.47
C ASP A 85 4.83 -0.88 -16.20
N ALA A 86 5.72 -0.37 -15.35
CA ALA A 86 5.32 0.32 -14.13
C ALA A 86 4.73 1.71 -14.44
N PRO A 87 3.82 2.22 -13.59
CA PRO A 87 3.40 3.60 -13.66
C PRO A 87 4.58 4.58 -13.61
N ASP A 88 4.54 5.61 -14.47
CA ASP A 88 5.58 6.67 -14.52
C ASP A 88 5.75 7.43 -13.20
N GLN A 89 4.74 7.38 -12.33
CA GLN A 89 4.73 8.04 -11.03
C GLN A 89 4.78 7.00 -9.91
N ALA A 90 5.82 7.05 -9.09
CA ALA A 90 6.03 6.20 -7.92
C ALA A 90 4.79 6.12 -7.00
N LEU A 91 4.17 7.26 -6.70
CA LEU A 91 2.97 7.31 -5.87
C LEU A 91 1.80 6.51 -6.47
N ARG A 92 1.67 6.46 -7.81
CA ARG A 92 0.65 5.65 -8.48
C ARG A 92 0.93 4.15 -8.32
N THR A 93 2.19 3.73 -8.32
CA THR A 93 2.57 2.33 -8.07
C THR A 93 2.14 1.88 -6.67
N ILE A 94 2.43 2.69 -5.65
CA ILE A 94 2.05 2.40 -4.26
C ILE A 94 0.52 2.39 -4.12
N THR A 95 -0.14 3.37 -4.74
CA THR A 95 -1.60 3.52 -4.74
C THR A 95 -2.30 2.34 -5.43
N ARG A 96 -1.75 1.84 -6.54
CA ARG A 96 -2.24 0.63 -7.23
C ARG A 96 -2.11 -0.61 -6.37
N LEU A 97 -1.01 -0.76 -5.64
CA LEU A 97 -0.86 -1.88 -4.69
C LEU A 97 -2.00 -1.86 -3.66
N VAL A 98 -2.23 -0.71 -3.00
CA VAL A 98 -3.24 -0.58 -1.95
C VAL A 98 -4.66 -0.84 -2.46
N THR A 99 -5.01 -0.24 -3.60
CA THR A 99 -6.33 -0.44 -4.21
C THR A 99 -6.53 -1.87 -4.72
N PHE A 100 -5.47 -2.53 -5.20
CA PHE A 100 -5.52 -3.95 -5.54
C PHE A 100 -5.75 -4.82 -4.30
N VAL A 101 -5.06 -4.57 -3.18
CA VAL A 101 -5.33 -5.29 -1.93
C VAL A 101 -6.80 -5.15 -1.53
N ALA A 102 -7.32 -3.92 -1.58
CA ALA A 102 -8.70 -3.61 -1.25
C ALA A 102 -9.72 -4.28 -2.19
N SER A 103 -9.35 -4.59 -3.44
CA SER A 103 -10.24 -5.27 -4.37
C SER A 103 -10.25 -6.80 -4.21
N ILE A 104 -9.21 -7.40 -3.61
CA ILE A 104 -9.10 -8.86 -3.47
C ILE A 104 -9.24 -9.37 -2.03
N ARG A 105 -9.28 -8.48 -1.03
CA ARG A 105 -9.43 -8.84 0.40
C ARG A 105 -10.46 -7.97 1.08
N SER A 106 -11.23 -8.56 2.00
CA SER A 106 -12.02 -7.78 2.97
C SER A 106 -11.08 -7.07 3.94
N LEU A 107 -11.25 -5.75 4.08
CA LEU A 107 -10.39 -4.87 4.88
C LEU A 107 -11.00 -4.50 6.24
N GLU A 108 -11.91 -5.31 6.76
CA GLU A 108 -12.65 -4.98 7.98
C GLU A 108 -11.75 -4.87 9.23
N GLY A 109 -12.15 -3.99 10.15
CA GLY A 109 -11.56 -3.86 11.47
C GLY A 109 -10.08 -3.43 11.46
N ARG A 110 -9.23 -4.23 12.08
CA ARG A 110 -7.81 -3.90 12.28
C ARG A 110 -7.02 -3.92 10.97
N ALA A 111 -7.31 -4.85 10.06
CA ALA A 111 -6.55 -5.03 8.82
C ALA A 111 -6.60 -3.77 7.94
N GLY A 112 -7.77 -3.16 7.78
CA GLY A 112 -7.92 -1.91 7.04
C GLY A 112 -7.20 -0.72 7.65
N LYS A 113 -7.27 -0.56 8.98
CA LYS A 113 -6.48 0.48 9.69
C LYS A 113 -4.98 0.29 9.48
N ARG A 114 -4.52 -0.96 9.51
CA ARG A 114 -3.12 -1.30 9.23
C ARG A 114 -2.73 -1.02 7.79
N LEU A 115 -3.60 -1.28 6.81
CA LEU A 115 -3.34 -0.98 5.41
C LEU A 115 -3.10 0.53 5.20
N TRP A 116 -3.94 1.38 5.80
CA TRP A 116 -3.72 2.83 5.79
C TRP A 116 -2.39 3.23 6.43
N GLY A 117 -2.04 2.66 7.59
CA GLY A 117 -0.76 2.90 8.24
C GLY A 117 0.43 2.50 7.37
N VAL A 118 0.38 1.29 6.77
CA VAL A 118 1.42 0.78 5.87
C VAL A 118 1.53 1.66 4.62
N TYR A 119 0.42 2.09 4.04
CA TYR A 119 0.42 3.00 2.90
C TYR A 119 1.20 4.28 3.20
N LEU A 120 0.86 4.95 4.31
CA LEU A 120 1.51 6.20 4.70
C LEU A 120 3.00 5.99 5.03
N LEU A 121 3.37 4.87 5.66
CA LEU A 121 4.77 4.53 5.92
C LEU A 121 5.60 4.35 4.63
N ILE A 122 5.02 3.72 3.59
CA ILE A 122 5.69 3.57 2.30
C ILE A 122 5.80 4.93 1.59
N VAL A 123 4.76 5.76 1.65
CA VAL A 123 4.75 7.12 1.08
C VAL A 123 5.80 8.01 1.77
N GLU A 124 5.87 7.96 3.11
CA GLU A 124 6.88 8.67 3.90
C GLU A 124 8.30 8.24 3.50
N TRP A 125 8.55 6.93 3.42
CA TRP A 125 9.85 6.42 2.98
C TRP A 125 10.21 6.92 1.58
N HIS A 126 9.24 6.96 0.66
CA HIS A 126 9.46 7.44 -0.71
C HIS A 126 9.80 8.95 -0.77
N HIS A 127 9.15 9.78 0.05
CA HIS A 127 9.37 11.23 0.08
C HIS A 127 10.45 11.69 1.07
N GLY A 128 10.96 10.80 1.92
CA GLY A 128 11.92 11.08 2.99
C GLY A 128 11.33 11.74 4.24
N HIS A 129 10.36 12.64 4.06
CA HIS A 129 9.57 13.23 5.14
C HIS A 129 8.14 13.51 4.66
N LEU A 130 7.17 13.13 5.49
CA LEU A 130 5.75 13.28 5.21
C LEU A 130 5.16 14.49 5.95
N ASP A 131 5.01 15.60 5.21
CA ASP A 131 4.27 16.77 5.68
C ASP A 131 2.78 16.68 5.28
N ASP A 132 1.95 17.55 5.85
CA ASP A 132 0.49 17.55 5.61
C ASP A 132 0.12 17.63 4.13
N THR A 133 0.90 18.36 3.32
CA THR A 133 0.66 18.48 1.87
C THR A 133 0.89 17.16 1.17
N LYS A 134 1.95 16.43 1.53
CA LYS A 134 2.22 15.09 0.96
C LYS A 134 1.22 14.05 1.43
N ILE A 135 0.74 14.13 2.68
CA ILE A 135 -0.36 13.29 3.18
C ILE A 135 -1.60 13.51 2.32
N GLU A 136 -1.98 14.77 2.11
CA GLU A 136 -3.14 15.12 1.30
C GLU A 136 -2.99 14.61 -0.14
N LEU A 137 -1.83 14.82 -0.78
CA LEU A 137 -1.56 14.34 -2.13
C LEU A 137 -1.65 12.81 -2.23
N ALA A 138 -1.16 12.08 -1.24
CA ALA A 138 -1.25 10.63 -1.20
C ALA A 138 -2.70 10.16 -1.10
N ILE A 139 -3.47 10.75 -0.19
CA ILE A 139 -4.89 10.41 -0.02
C ILE A 139 -5.70 10.77 -1.28
N GLN A 140 -5.41 11.91 -1.91
CA GLN A 140 -6.01 12.31 -3.18
C GLN A 140 -5.67 11.32 -4.30
N ALA A 141 -4.44 10.81 -4.34
CA ALA A 141 -4.02 9.80 -5.32
C ALA A 141 -4.82 8.50 -5.17
N LEU A 142 -5.07 8.03 -3.93
CA LEU A 142 -5.97 6.90 -3.68
C LEU A 142 -7.39 7.17 -4.21
N GLY A 143 -7.93 8.36 -3.97
CA GLY A 143 -9.25 8.74 -4.46
C GLY A 143 -9.31 8.70 -6.00
N GLY A 144 -8.32 9.30 -6.65
CA GLY A 144 -8.20 9.28 -8.11
C GLY A 144 -8.02 7.87 -8.70
N GLU A 145 -7.33 6.97 -8.01
CA GLU A 145 -7.21 5.58 -8.46
C GLU A 145 -8.52 4.81 -8.32
N CYS A 146 -9.32 5.07 -7.29
CA CYS A 146 -10.68 4.51 -7.19
C CYS A 146 -11.55 4.98 -8.37
N VAL A 147 -11.46 6.25 -8.75
CA VAL A 147 -12.14 6.79 -9.95
C VAL A 147 -11.65 6.12 -11.23
N ARG A 148 -10.34 5.88 -11.36
CA ARG A 148 -9.77 5.16 -12.49
C ARG A 148 -10.30 3.71 -12.56
N LEU A 149 -10.42 3.04 -11.42
CA LEU A 149 -10.96 1.68 -11.34
C LEU A 149 -12.44 1.63 -11.74
N GLU A 150 -13.23 2.60 -11.27
CA GLU A 150 -14.65 2.73 -11.67
C GLU A 150 -14.81 2.84 -13.18
N HIS A 151 -13.91 3.59 -13.83
CA HIS A 151 -13.93 3.75 -15.28
C HIS A 151 -13.53 2.47 -16.04
N VAL A 152 -12.55 1.73 -15.53
CA VAL A 152 -12.09 0.48 -16.17
C VAL A 152 -13.08 -0.66 -15.95
N THR A 153 -13.74 -0.70 -14.79
CA THR A 153 -14.72 -1.72 -14.43
C THR A 153 -15.77 -1.09 -13.54
N LEU A 154 -16.96 -0.88 -14.10
CA LEU A 154 -18.09 -0.27 -13.39
C LEU A 154 -18.37 -1.02 -12.08
N GLY A 155 -18.53 -0.29 -10.98
CA GLY A 155 -18.72 -0.80 -9.63
C GLY A 155 -17.42 -1.06 -8.86
N LEU A 156 -16.32 -1.44 -9.53
CA LEU A 156 -15.08 -1.80 -8.85
C LEU A 156 -14.47 -0.64 -8.06
N GLY A 157 -14.51 0.56 -8.62
CA GLY A 157 -13.98 1.75 -7.97
C GLY A 157 -14.78 2.13 -6.73
N THR A 158 -16.11 2.03 -6.83
CA THR A 158 -17.08 2.25 -5.75
C THR A 158 -16.87 1.25 -4.61
N ASP A 159 -16.68 -0.03 -4.94
CA ASP A 159 -16.43 -1.09 -3.96
C ASP A 159 -15.13 -0.86 -3.20
N VAL A 160 -14.04 -0.57 -3.92
CA VAL A 160 -12.72 -0.28 -3.34
C VAL A 160 -12.77 0.99 -2.49
N PHE A 161 -13.40 2.06 -2.98
CA PHE A 161 -13.62 3.29 -2.21
C PHE A 161 -14.36 2.99 -0.90
N SER A 162 -15.48 2.27 -0.99
CA SER A 162 -16.32 1.90 0.15
C SER A 162 -15.58 1.05 1.17
N ALA A 163 -14.71 0.14 0.73
CA ALA A 163 -13.87 -0.66 1.62
C ALA A 163 -12.84 0.21 2.36
N LEU A 164 -12.14 1.09 1.63
CA LEU A 164 -11.07 1.91 2.19
C LEU A 164 -11.58 3.02 3.11
N ILE A 165 -12.68 3.69 2.77
CA ILE A 165 -13.22 4.82 3.55
C ILE A 165 -13.73 4.36 4.92
N LYS A 166 -14.32 3.15 5.02
CA LYS A 166 -14.79 2.55 6.28
C LYS A 166 -13.66 2.27 7.27
N CYS A 167 -12.41 2.24 6.79
CA CYS A 167 -11.24 1.98 7.63
C CYS A 167 -10.72 3.25 8.31
N LEU A 168 -11.18 4.43 7.89
CA LEU A 168 -10.82 5.72 8.48
C LEU A 168 -11.81 6.10 9.59
N PRO A 169 -11.38 6.88 10.60
CA PRO A 169 -12.30 7.40 11.60
C PRO A 169 -13.38 8.27 10.94
N ASN A 170 -14.64 8.08 11.36
CA ASN A 170 -15.77 8.84 10.82
C ASN A 170 -15.53 10.35 10.99
N GLY A 171 -15.61 11.08 9.86
CA GLY A 171 -15.42 12.52 9.86
C GLY A 171 -13.97 12.98 10.07
N SER A 172 -12.97 12.10 9.97
CA SER A 172 -11.56 12.52 10.02
C SER A 172 -11.19 13.41 8.82
N VAL A 173 -10.07 14.12 8.93
CA VAL A 173 -9.55 14.97 7.84
C VAL A 173 -9.26 14.10 6.61
N GLU A 174 -8.62 12.95 6.82
CA GLU A 174 -8.27 11.97 5.79
C GLU A 174 -9.51 11.43 5.09
N ALA A 175 -10.55 11.09 5.86
CA ALA A 175 -11.80 10.60 5.30
C ALA A 175 -12.47 11.65 4.40
N ARG A 176 -12.44 12.93 4.80
CA ARG A 176 -12.97 14.03 3.98
C ARG A 176 -12.15 14.24 2.72
N ILE A 177 -10.82 14.25 2.81
CA ILE A 177 -9.93 14.39 1.64
C ILE A 177 -10.17 13.25 0.65
N PHE A 178 -10.21 12.00 1.14
CA PHE A 178 -10.42 10.82 0.32
C PHE A 178 -11.78 10.84 -0.38
N ALA A 179 -12.86 11.11 0.37
CA ALA A 179 -14.20 11.23 -0.17
C ALA A 179 -14.34 12.37 -1.18
N HIS A 180 -13.72 13.52 -0.91
CA HIS A 180 -13.72 14.66 -1.82
C HIS A 180 -12.97 14.33 -3.12
N ALA A 181 -11.79 13.72 -3.04
CA ALA A 181 -11.01 13.33 -4.21
C ALA A 181 -11.76 12.36 -5.11
N TYR A 182 -12.42 11.35 -4.52
CA TYR A 182 -13.25 10.40 -5.25
C TYR A 182 -14.46 11.08 -5.91
N SER A 183 -15.26 11.81 -5.14
CA SER A 183 -16.50 12.45 -5.62
C SER A 183 -16.22 13.50 -6.71
N ARG A 184 -15.18 14.33 -6.53
CA ARG A 184 -14.78 15.33 -7.52
C ARG A 184 -14.32 14.68 -8.82
N GLY A 185 -13.57 13.58 -8.73
CA GLY A 185 -13.10 12.86 -9.90
C GLY A 185 -14.26 12.27 -10.72
N LEU A 186 -15.27 11.69 -10.07
CA LEU A 186 -16.49 11.22 -10.76
C LEU A 186 -17.24 12.36 -11.45
N ALA A 187 -17.46 13.49 -10.77
CA ALA A 187 -18.18 14.63 -11.35
C ALA A 187 -17.47 15.24 -12.57
N GLN A 188 -16.13 15.25 -12.56
CA GLN A 188 -15.33 15.71 -13.69
C GLN A 188 -15.41 14.75 -14.89
N GLN A 189 -15.63 13.45 -14.65
CA GLN A 189 -15.84 12.46 -15.71
C GLN A 189 -17.22 12.65 -16.36
N ASP A 190 -18.27 12.81 -15.55
CA ASP A 190 -19.64 13.01 -16.06
C ASP A 190 -19.75 14.29 -16.91
N SER A 191 -19.00 15.34 -16.51
CA SER A 191 -18.93 16.61 -17.26
C SER A 191 -18.09 16.53 -18.53
N GLY A 192 -17.13 15.60 -18.60
CA GLY A 192 -16.24 15.38 -19.75
C GLY A 192 -16.81 14.46 -20.83
N GLY A 193 -17.86 13.69 -20.53
CA GLY A 193 -18.53 12.77 -21.46
C GLY A 193 -19.49 13.43 -22.46
N THR A 194 -19.65 14.76 -22.41
CA THR A 194 -20.51 15.52 -23.35
C THR A 194 -19.68 16.19 -24.44
N ARG A 195 -18.95 15.40 -25.25
CA ARG A 195 -18.49 15.84 -26.58
C ARG A 195 -18.61 14.66 -27.56
N VAL A 196 -19.63 14.77 -28.41
CA VAL A 196 -19.86 13.98 -29.63
C VAL A 196 -18.75 14.24 -30.63
#